data_AF-A0A852X1E6-F1
#
_entry.id   AF-A0A852X1E6-F1
#
_cell.length_a   1.000
_cell.length_b   1.000
_cell.length_c   1.000
_cell.angle_alpha   90.00
_cell.angle_beta   90.00
_cell.angle_gamma   90.00
#
_symmetry.space_group_name_H-M   'P 1'
#
loop_
_entity.id
_entity.type
_entity.pdbx_description
1 polymer ?
#
loop_
_entity_poly.entity_id
_entity_poly.type
_entity_poly.pdbx_seq_one_letter_code
_entity_poly.pdbx_strand_id
1 'polypeptide(L)'
;MAATTRTERAAATRAIAQSKRAESEVRSLAKELPRGTSRAWLERAVADARADRKAAEAERRIAPRRAAHRAAGAVAGLERATRISGLRRGNEAPLSTLLDADERARARVKLIKRHRAQAKQAQKMAKAIARGTIVAAVTTPSDAERRNERRETVARRRARGSSTGTGTTS
;
A
#
# COMPACT_ATOMS: atom_id res chain seq x y z
N MET A 1 13.66 -26.83 -2.83
CA MET A 1 14.33 -26.34 -1.60
C MET A 1 14.56 -24.81 -1.52
N ALA A 2 14.50 -24.04 -2.62
CA ALA A 2 14.70 -22.58 -2.56
C ALA A 2 13.48 -21.77 -2.04
N ALA A 3 12.25 -22.26 -2.25
CA ALA A 3 11.05 -21.58 -1.78
C ALA A 3 10.92 -21.58 -0.25
N THR A 4 11.29 -22.70 0.40
CA THR A 4 11.27 -22.87 1.86
C THR A 4 12.29 -21.97 2.56
N THR A 5 13.48 -21.78 1.98
CA THR A 5 14.47 -20.85 2.55
C THR A 5 14.04 -19.38 2.41
N ARG A 6 13.29 -19.02 1.35
CA ARG A 6 12.73 -17.68 1.20
C ARG A 6 11.65 -17.38 2.24
N THR A 7 10.73 -18.31 2.47
CA THR A 7 9.67 -18.14 3.49
C THR A 7 10.25 -18.07 4.90
N GLU A 8 11.25 -18.90 5.21
CA GLU A 8 11.96 -18.88 6.49
C GLU A 8 12.69 -17.56 6.74
N ARG A 9 13.40 -17.04 5.72
CA ARG A 9 14.06 -15.72 5.82
C ARG A 9 13.04 -14.60 6.02
N ALA A 10 11.89 -14.67 5.38
CA ALA A 10 10.81 -13.72 5.57
C ALA A 10 10.24 -13.82 7.01
N ALA A 11 10.01 -15.03 7.53
CA ALA A 11 9.57 -15.26 8.90
C ALA A 11 10.59 -14.71 9.92
N ALA A 12 11.88 -15.00 9.74
CA ALA A 12 12.95 -14.45 10.57
C ALA A 12 12.98 -12.92 10.55
N THR A 13 12.82 -12.32 9.37
CA THR A 13 12.76 -10.85 9.22
C THR A 13 11.58 -10.25 9.99
N ARG A 14 10.40 -10.88 9.90
CA ARG A 14 9.21 -10.45 10.65
C ARG A 14 9.43 -10.58 12.16
N ALA A 15 9.95 -11.71 12.63
CA ALA A 15 10.22 -11.95 14.04
C ALA A 15 11.24 -10.94 14.62
N ILE A 16 12.31 -10.64 13.88
CA ILE A 16 13.29 -9.61 14.26
C ILE A 16 12.64 -8.22 14.32
N ALA A 17 11.79 -7.89 13.35
CA ALA A 17 11.07 -6.62 13.34
C ALA A 17 10.10 -6.50 14.54
N GLN A 18 9.38 -7.58 14.87
CA GLN A 18 8.52 -7.65 16.05
C GLN A 18 9.32 -7.49 17.34
N SER A 19 10.45 -8.20 17.49
CA SER A 19 11.38 -8.05 18.62
C SER A 19 11.85 -6.60 18.80
N LYS A 20 12.20 -5.92 17.71
CA LYS A 20 12.60 -4.51 17.75
C LYS A 20 11.48 -3.58 18.24
N ARG A 21 10.23 -3.85 17.86
CA ARG A 21 9.08 -3.04 18.31
C ARG A 21 8.76 -3.29 19.78
N ALA A 22 8.72 -4.56 20.20
CA ALA A 22 8.57 -4.92 21.60
C ALA A 22 9.66 -4.27 22.47
N GLU A 23 10.93 -4.27 22.00
CA GLU A 23 12.03 -3.57 22.66
C GLU A 23 11.72 -2.07 22.86
N SER A 24 11.20 -1.40 21.82
CA SER A 24 10.88 0.03 21.91
C SER A 24 9.69 0.33 22.82
N GLU A 25 8.65 -0.51 22.81
CA GLU A 25 7.47 -0.34 23.68
C GLU A 25 7.83 -0.56 25.14
N VAL A 26 8.52 -1.65 25.47
CA VAL A 26 8.93 -1.93 26.85
C VAL A 26 9.93 -0.88 27.34
N ARG A 27 10.80 -0.35 26.47
CA ARG A 27 11.67 0.77 26.83
C ARG A 27 10.87 2.04 27.14
N SER A 28 9.82 2.34 26.38
CA SER A 28 8.95 3.49 26.67
C SER A 28 8.22 3.31 28.00
N LEU A 29 7.66 2.12 28.26
CA LEU A 29 7.04 1.80 29.54
C LEU A 29 8.01 1.93 30.72
N ALA A 30 9.25 1.46 30.55
CA ALA A 30 10.28 1.60 31.57
C ALA A 30 10.61 3.08 31.90
N LYS A 31 10.51 3.99 30.92
CA LYS A 31 10.74 5.42 31.14
C LYS A 31 9.61 6.10 31.92
N GLU A 32 8.38 5.61 31.77
CA GLU A 32 7.20 6.11 32.50
C GLU A 32 7.21 5.68 33.97
N LEU A 33 7.95 4.62 34.30
CA LEU A 33 8.12 4.18 35.67
C LEU A 33 9.09 5.09 36.47
N PRO A 34 8.81 5.31 37.76
CA PRO A 34 9.77 5.94 38.66
C PRO A 34 11.06 5.12 38.72
N ARG A 35 12.17 5.79 39.05
CA ARG A 35 13.45 5.10 39.26
C ARG A 35 13.29 4.12 40.42
N GLY A 36 13.64 2.86 40.19
CA GLY A 36 13.45 1.78 41.15
C GLY A 36 13.67 0.41 40.54
N THR A 37 13.42 -0.62 41.34
CA THR A 37 13.66 -2.03 40.98
C THR A 37 12.86 -2.46 39.75
N SER A 38 11.59 -2.09 39.65
CA SER A 38 10.73 -2.41 38.49
C SER A 38 11.26 -1.81 37.18
N ARG A 39 11.73 -0.56 37.23
CA ARG A 39 12.34 0.09 36.07
C ARG A 39 13.66 -0.58 35.68
N ALA A 40 14.55 -0.83 36.64
CA ALA A 40 15.82 -1.49 36.40
C ALA A 40 15.63 -2.92 35.82
N TRP A 41 14.61 -3.62 36.28
CA TRP A 41 14.23 -4.94 35.77
C TRP A 41 13.83 -4.89 34.29
N LEU A 42 12.97 -3.94 33.91
CA LEU A 42 12.58 -3.76 32.51
C LEU A 42 13.74 -3.29 31.63
N GLU A 43 14.58 -2.39 32.12
CA GLU A 43 15.77 -1.93 31.39
C GLU A 43 16.75 -3.08 31.14
N ARG A 44 16.95 -3.97 32.13
CA ARG A 44 17.73 -5.20 31.96
C ARG A 44 17.10 -6.14 30.93
N ALA A 45 15.79 -6.41 31.04
CA ALA A 45 15.10 -7.25 30.08
C ALA A 45 15.18 -6.70 28.64
N VAL A 46 15.12 -5.37 28.48
CA VAL A 46 15.34 -4.67 27.20
C VAL A 46 16.76 -4.85 26.70
N ALA A 47 17.77 -4.80 27.57
CA ALA A 47 19.17 -5.04 27.19
C ALA A 47 19.40 -6.48 26.71
N ASP A 48 18.86 -7.46 27.44
CA ASP A 48 18.95 -8.88 27.10
C ASP A 48 18.24 -9.16 25.76
N ALA A 49 17.00 -8.69 25.61
CA ALA A 49 16.25 -8.81 24.36
C ALA A 49 16.95 -8.15 23.16
N ARG A 50 17.65 -7.02 23.39
CA ARG A 50 18.45 -6.34 22.36
C ARG A 50 19.65 -7.17 21.94
N ALA A 51 20.32 -7.84 22.88
CA ALA A 51 21.43 -8.74 22.59
C ALA A 51 20.95 -9.93 21.74
N ASP A 52 19.84 -10.56 22.14
CA ASP A 52 19.20 -11.65 21.40
C ASP A 52 18.79 -11.25 19.99
N ARG A 53 18.20 -10.05 19.84
CA ARG A 53 17.85 -9.50 18.52
C ARG A 53 19.06 -9.31 17.63
N LYS A 54 20.16 -8.73 18.14
CA LYS A 54 21.40 -8.56 17.36
C LYS A 54 21.97 -9.90 16.92
N ALA A 55 21.95 -10.89 17.81
CA ALA A 55 22.41 -12.23 17.49
C ALA A 55 21.49 -12.91 16.43
N ALA A 56 20.18 -12.69 16.50
CA ALA A 56 19.24 -13.14 15.47
C ALA A 56 19.47 -12.45 14.11
N GLU A 57 19.81 -11.15 14.10
CA GLU A 57 20.15 -10.41 12.88
C GLU A 57 21.40 -10.98 12.18
N ALA A 58 22.43 -11.36 12.96
CA ALA A 58 23.63 -12.01 12.45
C ALA A 58 23.31 -13.41 11.86
N GLU A 59 22.48 -14.20 12.55
CA GLU A 59 22.13 -15.56 12.12
C GLU A 59 21.11 -15.61 10.97
N ARG A 60 20.35 -14.53 10.71
CA ARG A 60 19.22 -14.50 9.77
C ARG A 60 19.51 -15.10 8.39
N ARG A 61 20.72 -14.87 7.85
CA ARG A 61 21.10 -15.34 6.50
C ARG A 61 21.50 -16.82 6.48
N ILE A 62 22.12 -17.29 7.57
CA ILE A 62 22.77 -18.59 7.69
C ILE A 62 21.79 -19.62 8.27
N ALA A 63 21.08 -19.25 9.34
CA ALA A 63 20.13 -20.08 10.06
C ALA A 63 18.82 -19.31 10.33
N PRO A 64 17.98 -19.09 9.31
CA PRO A 64 16.78 -18.25 9.44
C PRO A 64 15.78 -18.77 10.48
N ARG A 65 15.61 -20.09 10.60
CA ARG A 65 14.74 -20.68 11.63
C ARG A 65 15.23 -20.35 13.05
N ARG A 66 16.53 -20.51 13.32
CA ARG A 66 17.13 -20.19 14.61
C ARG A 66 17.01 -18.71 14.94
N ALA A 67 17.27 -17.84 13.96
CA ALA A 67 17.08 -16.40 14.09
C ALA A 67 15.62 -16.04 14.44
N ALA A 68 14.64 -16.67 13.78
CA ALA A 68 13.22 -16.48 14.09
C ALA A 68 12.90 -16.91 15.54
N HIS A 69 13.35 -18.08 15.96
CA HIS A 69 13.14 -18.59 17.32
C HIS A 69 13.79 -17.68 18.38
N ARG A 70 15.02 -17.22 18.16
CA ARG A 70 15.71 -16.31 19.09
C ARG A 70 14.97 -14.98 19.20
N ALA A 71 14.57 -14.39 18.07
CA ALA A 71 13.82 -13.14 18.07
C ALA A 71 12.45 -13.29 18.76
N ALA A 72 11.76 -14.42 18.56
CA ALA A 72 10.52 -14.74 19.27
C ALA A 72 10.76 -14.93 20.79
N GLY A 73 11.86 -15.60 21.17
CA GLY A 73 12.28 -15.75 22.56
C GLY A 73 12.53 -14.41 23.25
N ALA A 74 13.14 -13.46 22.56
CA ALA A 74 13.33 -12.10 23.05
C ALA A 74 11.99 -11.38 23.32
N VAL A 75 11.01 -11.51 22.40
CA VAL A 75 9.65 -10.97 22.62
C VAL A 75 9.00 -11.63 23.84
N ALA A 76 9.09 -12.96 23.96
CA ALA A 76 8.53 -13.68 25.11
C ALA A 76 9.21 -13.28 26.44
N GLY A 77 10.52 -13.02 26.44
CA GLY A 77 11.24 -12.49 27.58
C GLY A 77 10.72 -11.12 28.02
N LEU A 78 10.51 -10.21 27.07
CA LEU A 78 9.91 -8.90 27.31
C LEU A 78 8.47 -9.00 27.83
N GLU A 79 7.65 -9.90 27.26
CA GLU A 79 6.30 -10.16 27.77
C GLU A 79 6.33 -10.60 29.24
N ARG A 80 7.20 -11.55 29.59
CA ARG A 80 7.36 -11.98 30.99
C ARG A 80 7.77 -10.83 31.89
N ALA A 81 8.73 -10.01 31.47
CA ALA A 81 9.20 -8.87 32.25
C ALA A 81 8.08 -7.83 32.50
N THR A 82 7.26 -7.53 31.49
CA THR A 82 6.12 -6.62 31.64
C THR A 82 5.03 -7.17 32.56
N ARG A 83 4.77 -8.49 32.55
CA ARG A 83 3.82 -9.13 33.48
C ARG A 83 4.33 -9.10 34.91
N ILE A 84 5.60 -9.46 35.14
CA ILE A 84 6.23 -9.43 36.48
C ILE A 84 6.20 -8.02 37.05
N SER A 85 6.41 -7.01 36.21
CA SER A 85 6.39 -5.60 36.64
C SER A 85 4.98 -5.05 36.87
N GLY A 86 3.93 -5.87 36.73
CA GLY A 86 2.53 -5.47 36.91
C GLY A 86 1.97 -4.55 35.81
N LEU A 87 2.75 -4.29 34.75
CA LEU A 87 2.35 -3.41 33.65
C LEU A 87 1.35 -4.08 32.69
N ARG A 88 1.26 -5.41 32.72
CA ARG A 88 0.33 -6.19 31.90
C ARG A 88 -0.34 -7.27 32.73
N ARG A 89 -1.67 -7.36 32.65
CA ARG A 89 -2.45 -8.41 33.32
C ARG A 89 -2.44 -9.71 32.50
N GLY A 90 -2.60 -10.84 33.19
CA GLY A 90 -2.52 -12.19 32.59
C GLY A 90 -3.52 -12.49 31.47
N ASN A 91 -4.61 -11.73 31.38
CA ASN A 91 -5.65 -11.90 30.37
C ASN A 91 -5.44 -11.03 29.12
N GLU A 92 -4.39 -10.21 29.08
CA GLU A 92 -4.13 -9.38 27.90
C GLU A 92 -3.48 -10.20 26.77
N ALA A 93 -3.84 -9.86 25.53
CA ALA A 93 -3.31 -10.53 24.34
C ALA A 93 -1.76 -10.47 24.30
N PRO A 94 -1.04 -11.49 23.82
CA PRO A 94 0.42 -11.43 23.68
C PRO A 94 0.92 -10.14 23.02
N LEU A 95 2.09 -9.61 23.43
CA LEU A 95 2.69 -8.43 22.79
C LEU A 95 2.85 -8.69 21.28
N SER A 96 3.24 -9.92 20.93
CA SER A 96 3.37 -10.34 19.54
C SER A 96 2.07 -10.17 18.72
N THR A 97 0.89 -10.45 19.28
CA THR A 97 -0.39 -10.32 18.56
C THR A 97 -0.85 -8.87 18.46
N LEU A 98 -0.62 -8.06 19.49
CA LEU A 98 -0.90 -6.61 19.44
C LEU A 98 -0.06 -5.92 18.37
N LEU A 99 1.23 -6.23 18.31
CA LEU A 99 2.17 -5.69 17.33
C LEU A 99 1.81 -6.05 15.88
N ASP A 100 1.22 -7.24 15.67
CA ASP A 100 0.78 -7.69 14.34
C ASP A 100 -0.55 -7.02 13.93
N ALA A 101 -1.45 -6.76 14.89
CA ALA A 101 -2.70 -6.03 14.65
C ALA A 101 -2.45 -4.59 14.20
N ASP A 102 -1.50 -3.90 14.85
CA ASP A 102 -1.08 -2.55 14.50
C ASP A 102 -0.50 -2.45 13.08
N GLU A 103 0.24 -3.47 12.64
CA GLU A 103 0.78 -3.53 11.28
C GLU A 103 -0.33 -3.65 10.23
N ARG A 104 -1.33 -4.51 10.49
CA ARG A 104 -2.50 -4.66 9.63
C ARG A 104 -3.33 -3.38 9.57
N ALA A 105 -3.49 -2.68 10.69
CA ALA A 105 -4.19 -1.41 10.74
C ALA A 105 -3.50 -0.35 9.86
N ARG A 106 -2.17 -0.19 9.99
CA ARG A 106 -1.39 0.75 9.17
C ARG A 106 -1.42 0.39 7.67
N ALA A 107 -1.35 -0.90 7.35
CA ALA A 107 -1.47 -1.38 5.96
C ALA A 107 -2.84 -1.04 5.35
N ARG A 108 -3.93 -1.23 6.10
CA ARG A 108 -5.29 -0.84 5.69
C ARG A 108 -5.40 0.66 5.42
N VAL A 109 -4.84 1.50 6.29
CA VAL A 109 -4.84 2.96 6.08
C VAL A 109 -4.16 3.33 4.77
N LYS A 110 -2.99 2.73 4.47
CA LYS A 110 -2.30 2.97 3.18
C LYS A 110 -3.13 2.51 1.98
N LEU A 111 -3.77 1.35 2.09
CA LEU A 111 -4.63 0.81 1.04
C LEU A 111 -5.83 1.72 0.78
N ILE A 112 -6.52 2.19 1.83
CA ILE A 112 -7.63 3.14 1.73
C ILE A 112 -7.17 4.44 1.06
N LYS A 113 -6.00 4.97 1.44
CA LYS A 113 -5.43 6.17 0.78
C LYS A 113 -5.20 5.94 -0.72
N ARG A 114 -4.67 4.78 -1.11
CA ARG A 114 -4.46 4.41 -2.51
C ARG A 114 -5.78 4.30 -3.27
N HIS A 115 -6.79 3.64 -2.71
CA HIS A 115 -8.12 3.56 -3.31
C HIS A 115 -8.75 4.95 -3.48
N ARG A 116 -8.62 5.83 -2.49
CA ARG A 116 -9.10 7.22 -2.61
C ARG A 116 -8.39 7.97 -3.75
N ALA A 117 -7.09 7.77 -3.93
CA ALA A 117 -6.35 8.38 -5.03
C ALA A 117 -6.81 7.85 -6.40
N GLN A 118 -6.99 6.52 -6.52
CA GLN A 118 -7.52 5.88 -7.72
C GLN A 118 -8.93 6.35 -8.06
N ALA A 119 -9.82 6.44 -7.06
CA ALA A 119 -11.19 6.94 -7.24
C ALA A 119 -11.20 8.38 -7.75
N LYS A 120 -10.34 9.26 -7.19
CA LYS A 120 -10.18 10.64 -7.69
C LYS A 120 -9.70 10.69 -9.14
N GLN A 121 -8.76 9.82 -9.52
CA GLN A 121 -8.28 9.75 -10.90
C GLN A 121 -9.38 9.28 -11.86
N ALA A 122 -10.11 8.22 -11.49
CA ALA A 122 -11.25 7.73 -12.26
C ALA A 122 -12.33 8.81 -12.44
N GLN A 123 -12.65 9.56 -11.38
CA GLN A 123 -13.61 10.67 -11.45
C GLN A 123 -13.14 11.79 -12.40
N LYS A 124 -11.85 12.13 -12.38
CA LYS A 124 -11.28 13.11 -13.33
C LYS A 124 -11.38 12.63 -14.77
N MET A 125 -11.06 11.36 -15.02
CA MET A 125 -11.18 10.76 -16.35
C MET A 125 -12.64 10.74 -16.82
N ALA A 126 -13.57 10.30 -15.97
CA ALA A 126 -15.00 10.31 -16.27
C ALA A 126 -15.49 11.71 -16.63
N LYS A 127 -15.07 12.74 -15.87
CA LYS A 127 -15.41 14.14 -16.17
C LYS A 127 -14.82 14.62 -17.48
N ALA A 128 -13.60 14.21 -17.83
CA ALA A 128 -12.97 14.55 -19.10
C ALA A 128 -13.70 13.88 -20.29
N ILE A 129 -14.03 12.59 -20.17
CA ILE A 129 -14.80 11.86 -21.18
C ILE A 129 -16.18 12.50 -21.36
N ALA A 130 -16.90 12.78 -20.27
CA ALA A 130 -18.21 13.43 -20.32
C ALA A 130 -18.16 14.79 -21.03
N ARG A 131 -17.12 15.60 -20.74
CA ARG A 131 -16.89 16.87 -21.47
C ARG A 131 -16.63 16.63 -22.95
N GLY A 132 -15.76 15.68 -23.28
CA GLY A 132 -15.45 15.31 -24.66
C GLY A 132 -16.70 14.85 -25.42
N THR A 133 -17.57 14.04 -24.81
CA THR A 133 -18.83 13.59 -25.42
C THR A 133 -19.81 14.73 -25.63
N ILE A 134 -19.92 15.68 -24.69
CA ILE A 134 -20.78 16.85 -24.86
C ILE A 134 -20.26 17.72 -26.00
N VAL A 135 -18.96 18.02 -26.03
CA VAL A 135 -18.36 18.81 -27.12
C VAL A 135 -18.53 18.11 -28.46
N ALA A 136 -18.27 16.80 -28.52
CA ALA A 136 -18.48 16.02 -29.74
C ALA A 136 -19.95 16.09 -30.19
N ALA A 137 -20.91 15.89 -29.29
CA ALA A 137 -22.34 15.97 -29.63
C ALA A 137 -22.77 17.34 -30.15
N VAL A 138 -22.19 18.43 -29.64
CA VAL A 138 -22.49 19.80 -30.09
C VAL A 138 -21.76 20.16 -31.40
N THR A 139 -20.56 19.62 -31.64
CA THR A 139 -19.72 20.01 -32.78
C THR A 139 -19.82 19.07 -33.97
N THR A 140 -20.29 17.84 -33.80
CA THR A 140 -20.54 16.95 -34.94
C THR A 140 -21.77 17.43 -35.71
N PRO A 141 -21.66 17.67 -37.02
CA PRO A 141 -22.82 18.01 -37.84
C PRO A 141 -23.82 16.86 -37.77
N SER A 142 -25.09 17.21 -37.59
CA SER A 142 -26.19 16.25 -37.60
C SER A 142 -26.25 15.51 -38.94
N ASP A 143 -26.79 14.29 -38.96
CA ASP A 143 -26.97 13.54 -40.21
C ASP A 143 -27.83 14.29 -41.24
N ALA A 144 -28.71 15.17 -40.78
CA ALA A 144 -29.49 16.07 -41.62
C ALA A 144 -28.61 17.13 -42.30
N GLU A 145 -27.69 17.77 -41.57
CA GLU A 145 -26.74 18.74 -42.11
C GLU A 145 -25.78 18.09 -43.11
N ARG A 146 -25.26 16.89 -42.82
CA ARG A 146 -24.39 16.15 -43.75
C ARG A 146 -25.13 15.72 -45.03
N ARG A 147 -26.42 15.38 -44.93
CA ARG A 147 -27.24 15.08 -46.12
C ARG A 147 -27.45 16.32 -46.98
N ASN A 148 -27.66 17.48 -46.37
CA ASN A 148 -27.80 18.73 -47.11
C ASN A 148 -26.49 19.15 -47.79
N GLU A 149 -25.35 19.09 -47.11
CA GLU A 149 -24.04 19.37 -47.72
C GLU A 149 -23.72 18.41 -48.89
N ARG A 150 -24.07 17.12 -48.77
CA ARG A 150 -23.92 16.15 -49.87
C ARG A 150 -24.82 16.49 -51.06
N ARG A 151 -26.06 16.93 -50.81
CA ARG A 151 -26.96 17.38 -51.89
C ARG A 151 -26.42 18.63 -52.57
N GLU A 152 -25.91 19.58 -51.80
CA GLU A 152 -25.35 20.83 -52.31
C GLU A 152 -24.08 20.59 -53.14
N THR A 153 -23.19 19.72 -52.68
CA THR A 153 -21.96 19.36 -53.42
C THR A 153 -22.26 18.59 -54.71
N VAL A 154 -23.27 17.70 -54.71
CA VAL A 154 -23.73 17.01 -55.92
C VAL A 154 -24.37 18.01 -56.90
N ALA A 155 -25.19 18.95 -56.42
CA ALA A 155 -25.78 20.00 -57.25
C ALA A 155 -24.71 20.89 -57.90
N ARG A 156 -23.70 21.33 -57.12
CA ARG A 156 -22.57 22.12 -57.63
C ARG A 156 -21.73 21.37 -58.67
N ARG A 157 -21.52 20.06 -58.49
CA ARG A 157 -20.84 19.22 -59.50
C ARG A 157 -21.63 19.09 -60.79
N ARG A 158 -22.96 18.93 -60.72
CA ARG A 158 -23.83 18.89 -61.91
C ARG A 158 -23.82 20.22 -62.67
N ALA A 159 -23.86 21.35 -61.95
CA ALA A 159 -23.80 22.67 -62.56
C ALA A 159 -22.45 22.97 -63.25
N ARG A 160 -21.33 22.43 -62.75
CA ARG A 160 -20.01 22.55 -63.41
C ARG A 160 -19.79 21.56 -64.54
N GLY A 161 -20.44 20.40 -64.51
CA GLY A 161 -20.35 19.39 -65.57
C GLY A 161 -21.18 19.72 -66.81
N SER A 162 -22.09 20.70 -66.74
CA SER A 162 -22.96 21.09 -67.86
C SER A 162 -22.43 22.28 -68.68
N SER A 163 -21.24 22.81 -68.38
CA SER A 163 -20.68 23.99 -69.07
C SER A 163 -19.57 23.68 -70.07
N THR A 164 -19.27 22.41 -70.38
CA THR A 164 -18.19 22.01 -71.31
C THR A 164 -18.69 21.32 -72.58
N GLY A 165 -19.89 21.66 -73.06
CA GLY A 165 -20.51 20.96 -74.19
C GLY A 165 -21.32 21.86 -75.12
N THR A 166 -20.84 23.06 -75.46
CA THR A 166 -21.33 23.82 -76.62
C THR A 166 -20.18 24.60 -77.25
N GLY A 167 -19.84 24.27 -78.49
CA GLY A 167 -18.77 24.87 -79.28
C GLY A 167 -17.98 23.76 -79.98
N THR A 168 -17.98 23.59 -81.30
CA THR A 168 -18.30 24.55 -82.36
C THR A 168 -18.57 23.76 -83.63
N THR A 169 -19.66 24.07 -84.32
CA THR A 169 -19.89 23.74 -85.73
C THR A 169 -18.95 24.55 -86.61
N SER A 170 -18.20 23.90 -87.49
CA SER A 170 -17.92 24.28 -88.90
C SER A 170 -17.10 23.17 -89.54
#